data_AF-A0AAJ1FVQ1-F1
#
_entry.id   AF-A0AAJ1FVQ1-F1
#
_cell.length_a   1.000
_cell.length_b   1.000
_cell.length_c   1.000
_cell.angle_alpha   90.00
_cell.angle_beta   90.00
_cell.angle_gamma   90.00
#
_symmetry.space_group_name_H-M   'P 1'
#
loop_
_entity.id
_entity.type
_entity.pdbx_description
1 polymer ?
#
loop_
_entity_poly.entity_id
_entity_poly.type
_entity_poly.pdbx_seq_one_letter_code
_entity_poly.pdbx_strand_id
1 'polypeptide(L)'
;MAKKTQVEILVHTPFTFTDTKGEKVKFDAGRHNVDKDVAEHWFVVAHSNQTGGTSTSGSDEELQAQIDSLKTELDEKAKTIADLNEQIEAKDKANSVLSEQLEAAQKAVKEK
;
A
#
# COMPACT_ATOMS: atom_id res chain seq x y z
N MET A 1 -30.26 -8.72 1.57
CA MET A 1 -29.59 -9.57 0.56
C MET A 1 -28.31 -10.09 1.20
N ALA A 2 -28.13 -11.41 1.32
CA ALA A 2 -26.96 -11.96 2.00
C ALA A 2 -25.69 -11.60 1.22
N LYS A 3 -24.75 -10.92 1.88
CA LYS A 3 -23.40 -10.70 1.33
C LYS A 3 -22.77 -12.08 1.11
N LYS A 4 -22.68 -12.52 -0.15
CA LYS A 4 -21.88 -13.70 -0.50
C LYS A 4 -20.43 -13.36 -0.18
N THR A 5 -19.85 -14.08 0.77
CA THR A 5 -18.43 -13.94 1.11
C THR A 5 -17.63 -14.49 -0.08
N GLN A 6 -17.00 -13.60 -0.84
CA GLN A 6 -16.08 -13.99 -1.91
C GLN A 6 -14.68 -14.26 -1.32
N VAL A 7 -14.01 -15.27 -1.86
CA VAL A 7 -12.68 -15.72 -1.48
C VAL A 7 -11.80 -15.71 -2.72
N GLU A 8 -10.58 -15.19 -2.58
CA GLU A 8 -9.57 -15.27 -3.65
C GLU A 8 -8.95 -16.68 -3.67
N ILE A 9 -8.94 -17.29 -4.85
CA ILE A 9 -8.24 -18.54 -5.14
C ILE A 9 -7.18 -18.30 -6.22
N LEU A 10 -6.02 -18.94 -6.06
CA LEU A 10 -4.95 -18.98 -7.07
C LEU A 10 -4.99 -20.35 -7.77
N VAL A 11 -5.52 -20.38 -8.98
CA VAL A 11 -5.63 -21.57 -9.83
C VAL A 11 -4.26 -21.89 -10.41
N HIS A 12 -3.71 -23.05 -10.05
CA HIS A 12 -2.42 -23.52 -10.57
C HIS A 12 -2.60 -24.48 -11.76
N THR A 13 -3.74 -25.15 -11.86
CA THR A 13 -4.08 -26.05 -12.97
C THR A 13 -5.43 -25.63 -13.55
N PRO A 14 -5.55 -25.20 -14.82
CA PRO A 14 -6.83 -24.81 -15.40
C PRO A 14 -7.88 -25.91 -15.31
N PHE A 15 -9.12 -25.56 -14.94
CA PHE A 15 -10.22 -26.52 -14.80
C PHE A 15 -11.57 -25.92 -15.21
N THR A 16 -12.56 -26.77 -15.41
CA THR A 16 -13.96 -26.36 -15.57
C THR A 16 -14.75 -26.88 -14.39
N PHE A 17 -15.33 -25.98 -13.61
CA PHE A 17 -16.20 -26.28 -12.49
C PHE A 17 -17.64 -26.30 -12.95
N THR A 18 -18.44 -27.24 -12.46
CA THR A 18 -19.89 -27.24 -12.68
C THR A 18 -20.55 -26.88 -11.38
N ASP A 19 -21.24 -25.74 -11.33
CA ASP A 19 -21.96 -25.29 -10.14
C ASP A 19 -23.19 -26.20 -9.89
N THR A 20 -23.76 -26.09 -8.69
CA THR A 20 -25.00 -26.73 -8.22
C THR A 20 -26.20 -26.54 -9.14
N LYS A 21 -26.20 -25.49 -9.97
CA LYS A 21 -27.22 -25.21 -10.99
C LYS A 21 -26.95 -25.87 -12.35
N GLY A 22 -25.84 -26.61 -12.49
CA GLY A 22 -25.39 -27.22 -13.74
C GLY A 22 -24.65 -26.26 -14.69
N GLU A 23 -24.38 -25.03 -14.25
CA GLU A 23 -23.63 -24.05 -15.04
C GLU A 23 -22.13 -24.37 -15.01
N LYS A 24 -21.49 -24.37 -16.19
CA LYS A 24 -20.06 -24.64 -16.33
C LYS A 24 -19.28 -23.33 -16.30
N VAL A 25 -18.43 -23.18 -15.29
CA VAL A 25 -17.53 -22.04 -15.13
C VAL A 25 -16.11 -22.49 -15.43
N LYS A 26 -15.45 -21.81 -16.35
CA LYS A 26 -14.06 -22.09 -16.72
C LYS A 26 -13.12 -21.24 -15.85
N PHE A 27 -12.15 -21.91 -15.24
CA PHE A 27 -11.08 -21.29 -14.45
C PHE A 27 -9.76 -21.48 -15.17
N ASP A 28 -9.20 -20.39 -15.68
CA ASP A 28 -7.85 -20.36 -16.24
C ASP A 28 -6.80 -20.21 -15.13
N ALA A 29 -5.53 -20.50 -15.40
CA ALA A 29 -4.47 -20.32 -14.42
C ALA A 29 -4.35 -18.84 -14.00
N GLY A 30 -4.28 -18.57 -12.70
CA GLY A 30 -4.26 -17.20 -12.17
C GLY A 30 -5.17 -17.01 -10.97
N ARG A 31 -5.37 -15.75 -10.56
CA ARG A 31 -6.19 -15.37 -9.41
C ARG A 31 -7.65 -15.19 -9.82
N HIS A 32 -8.57 -15.74 -9.03
CA HIS A 32 -10.01 -15.64 -9.24
C HIS A 32 -10.72 -15.37 -7.92
N ASN A 33 -11.74 -14.52 -7.95
CA ASN A 33 -12.65 -14.35 -6.82
C ASN A 33 -13.87 -15.25 -7.03
N VAL A 34 -14.10 -16.16 -6.09
CA VAL A 34 -15.22 -17.11 -6.14
C VAL A 34 -16.01 -17.06 -4.85
N ASP A 35 -17.25 -17.55 -4.88
CA ASP A 35 -18.06 -17.71 -3.67
C ASP A 35 -17.37 -18.68 -2.70
N LYS A 36 -17.52 -18.45 -1.39
CA LYS A 36 -16.92 -19.32 -0.35
C LYS A 36 -17.24 -20.80 -0.56
N ASP A 37 -18.48 -21.14 -0.92
CA ASP A 37 -18.89 -22.53 -1.18
C ASP A 37 -18.11 -23.16 -2.36
N VAL A 38 -17.75 -22.36 -3.36
CA VAL A 38 -16.93 -22.79 -4.51
C VAL A 38 -15.47 -22.92 -4.08
N ALA A 39 -14.94 -21.97 -3.31
CA ALA A 39 -13.56 -22.03 -2.79
C ALA A 39 -13.32 -23.24 -1.88
N GLU A 40 -14.33 -23.67 -1.10
CA GLU A 40 -14.26 -24.83 -0.21
C GLU A 40 -14.56 -26.16 -0.94
N HIS A 41 -15.01 -26.12 -2.20
CA HIS A 41 -15.31 -27.32 -2.95
C HIS A 41 -14.04 -28.14 -3.22
N TRP A 42 -14.06 -29.43 -2.87
CA TRP A 42 -12.90 -30.33 -2.97
C TRP A 42 -12.19 -30.29 -4.33
N PHE A 43 -12.96 -30.21 -5.43
CA PHE A 43 -12.42 -30.11 -6.79
C PHE A 43 -11.67 -28.80 -7.04
N VAL A 44 -12.16 -27.68 -6.50
CA VAL A 44 -11.52 -26.36 -6.63
C VAL A 44 -10.26 -26.32 -5.77
N VAL A 45 -10.31 -26.86 -4.55
CA VAL A 45 -9.15 -26.99 -3.65
C VAL A 45 -8.04 -27.87 -4.26
N ALA A 46 -8.39 -28.90 -5.03
CA ALA A 46 -7.40 -29.76 -5.68
C ALA A 46 -6.64 -29.07 -6.84
N HIS A 47 -7.18 -27.98 -7.40
CA HIS A 47 -6.64 -27.30 -8.57
C HIS A 47 -6.27 -25.82 -8.30
N SER A 48 -6.44 -25.36 -7.06
CA SER A 48 -6.16 -23.99 -6.64
C SER A 48 -5.71 -23.93 -5.19
N ASN A 49 -4.93 -22.91 -4.86
CA ASN A 49 -4.61 -22.56 -3.48
C ASN A 49 -5.50 -21.40 -3.02
N GLN A 50 -6.11 -21.51 -1.84
CA GLN A 50 -6.79 -20.36 -1.23
C GLN A 50 -5.73 -19.34 -0.80
N THR A 51 -5.58 -18.27 -1.58
CA THR A 51 -4.75 -17.14 -1.19
C THR A 51 -5.62 -16.22 -0.35
N GLY A 52 -5.68 -16.52 0.95
CA GLY A 52 -6.44 -15.75 1.94
C GLY A 52 -6.22 -14.25 1.74
N GLY A 53 -7.25 -13.59 1.24
CA GLY A 53 -7.24 -12.19 0.91
C GLY A 53 -8.63 -11.82 0.45
N THR A 54 -9.47 -11.43 1.40
CA THR A 54 -10.71 -10.73 1.14
C THR A 54 -10.35 -9.44 0.40
N SER A 55 -10.26 -9.51 -0.93
CA SER A 55 -10.64 -8.37 -1.75
C SER A 55 -12.15 -8.28 -1.68
N THR A 56 -12.63 -7.80 -0.53
CA THR A 56 -13.75 -6.87 -0.58
C THR A 56 -13.25 -5.78 -1.52
N SER A 57 -13.62 -5.85 -2.79
CA SER A 57 -13.67 -4.63 -3.59
C SER A 57 -14.50 -3.69 -2.72
N GLY A 58 -13.82 -2.77 -2.03
CA GLY A 58 -14.50 -1.68 -1.35
C GLY A 58 -15.45 -1.10 -2.39
N SER A 59 -16.66 -0.75 -1.98
CA SER A 59 -17.58 -0.04 -2.88
C SER A 59 -16.81 1.13 -3.52
N ASP A 60 -17.14 1.55 -4.74
CA ASP A 60 -16.41 2.64 -5.42
C ASP A 60 -16.26 3.86 -4.49
N GLU A 61 -17.23 4.10 -3.60
CA GLU A 61 -17.19 5.08 -2.53
C GLU A 61 -16.09 4.86 -1.46
N GLU A 62 -15.85 3.62 -1.03
CA GLU A 62 -14.80 3.25 -0.07
C GLU A 62 -13.39 3.38 -0.68
N LEU A 63 -13.26 3.06 -1.97
CA LEU A 63 -12.02 3.27 -2.71
C LEU A 63 -11.77 4.78 -2.92
N GLN A 64 -12.81 5.53 -3.25
CA GLN A 64 -12.71 6.98 -3.42
C GLN A 64 -12.34 7.68 -2.09
N ALA A 65 -12.94 7.27 -0.97
CA ALA A 65 -12.59 7.79 0.35
C ALA A 65 -11.12 7.49 0.72
N GLN A 66 -10.60 6.31 0.38
CA GLN A 66 -9.19 5.97 0.57
C GLN A 66 -8.28 6.84 -0.31
N ILE A 67 -8.65 7.06 -1.58
CA ILE A 67 -7.90 7.93 -2.49
C ILE A 67 -7.83 9.36 -1.94
N ASP A 68 -8.93 9.91 -1.46
CA ASP A 68 -8.97 11.27 -0.92
C ASP A 68 -8.19 11.40 0.40
N SER A 69 -8.24 10.38 1.25
CA SER A 69 -7.40 10.31 2.45
C SER A 69 -5.91 10.28 2.11
N LEU A 70 -5.52 9.46 1.12
CA LEU A 70 -4.11 9.34 0.70
C LEU A 70 -3.60 10.62 0.06
N LYS A 71 -4.42 11.31 -0.74
CA LYS A 71 -4.07 12.63 -1.29
C LYS A 71 -3.84 13.65 -0.18
N THR A 72 -4.72 13.69 0.82
CA THR A 72 -4.60 14.60 1.96
C THR A 72 -3.29 14.34 2.72
N GLU A 73 -2.97 13.07 3.00
CA GLU A 73 -1.71 12.72 3.68
C GLU A 73 -0.48 13.10 2.84
N LEU A 74 -0.57 12.97 1.51
CA LEU A 74 0.51 13.33 0.61
C LEU A 74 0.76 14.85 0.58
N ASP A 75 -0.30 15.66 0.57
CA ASP A 75 -0.19 17.12 0.65
C ASP A 75 0.39 17.58 2.00
N GLU A 76 -0.02 16.95 3.10
CA GLU A 76 0.53 17.22 4.43
C GLU A 76 2.03 16.88 4.49
N LYS A 77 2.42 15.70 4.00
CA LYS A 77 3.84 15.30 3.95
C LYS A 77 4.65 16.22 3.05
N ALA A 78 4.11 16.66 1.91
CA ALA A 78 4.78 17.61 1.02
C ALA A 78 5.04 18.94 1.73
N LYS A 79 4.07 19.43 2.51
CA LYS A 79 4.24 20.64 3.34
C LYS A 79 5.28 20.45 4.44
N THR A 80 5.29 19.30 5.12
CA THR A 80 6.32 18.99 6.13
C THR A 80 7.72 18.94 5.52
N ILE A 81 7.87 18.37 4.32
CA ILE A 81 9.17 18.34 3.62
C ILE A 81 9.65 19.75 3.29
N ALA A 82 8.76 20.63 2.80
CA ALA A 82 9.10 22.02 2.53
C ALA A 82 9.57 22.75 3.79
N ASP A 83 8.84 22.63 4.89
CA ASP A 83 9.19 23.24 6.18
C ASP A 83 10.53 22.72 6.72
N LEU A 84 10.76 21.40 6.66
CA LEU A 84 12.03 20.80 7.09
C LEU A 84 13.21 21.28 6.23
N ASN A 85 13.02 21.45 4.92
CA ASN A 85 14.07 21.99 4.05
C ASN A 85 14.40 23.44 4.41
N GLU A 86 13.40 24.29 4.66
CA GLU A 86 13.63 25.67 5.13
C GLU A 86 14.39 25.70 6.46
N GLN A 87 14.04 24.81 7.40
CA GLN A 87 14.76 24.69 8.67
C GLN A 87 16.21 24.23 8.49
N ILE A 88 16.48 23.31 7.57
CA ILE A 88 17.84 22.86 7.25
C ILE A 88 18.65 24.02 6.69
N GLU A 89 18.13 24.76 5.71
CA GLU A 89 18.83 25.91 5.14
C GLU A 89 19.14 26.99 6.19
N ALA A 90 18.19 27.25 7.09
CA ALA A 90 18.39 28.19 8.20
C ALA A 90 19.51 27.73 9.15
N LYS A 91 19.53 26.43 9.50
CA LYS A 91 20.56 25.85 10.36
C LYS A 91 21.93 25.82 9.70
N ASP A 92 22.01 25.53 8.40
CA ASP A 92 23.28 25.54 7.66
C ASP A 92 23.90 26.94 7.62
N LYS A 93 23.07 27.98 7.39
CA LYS A 93 23.52 29.38 7.48
C LYS A 93 24.03 29.71 8.89
N ALA A 94 23.30 29.33 9.93
CA ALA A 94 23.71 29.57 11.31
C ALA A 94 25.03 28.86 11.65
N ASN A 95 25.20 27.60 11.21
CA ASN A 95 26.42 26.84 11.39
C ASN A 95 27.62 27.46 10.67
N SER A 96 27.44 27.97 9.45
CA SER A 96 28.50 28.68 8.72
C SER A 96 28.98 29.90 9.50
N VAL A 97 28.05 30.73 9.99
CA VAL A 97 28.38 31.93 10.78
C VAL A 97 29.10 31.56 12.08
N LEU A 98 28.61 30.54 12.80
CA LEU A 98 29.25 30.05 14.03
C LEU A 98 30.67 29.50 13.76
N SER A 99 30.86 28.79 12.65
CA SER A 99 32.18 28.29 12.25
C SER A 99 33.16 29.43 11.98
N GLU A 100 32.73 30.48 11.27
CA GLU A 100 33.56 31.67 11.02
C GLU A 100 33.94 32.39 12.33
N GLN A 101 32.98 32.55 13.25
CA GLN A 101 33.24 33.15 14.56
C GLN A 101 34.21 32.33 15.40
N LEU A 102 34.09 31.00 15.38
CA LEU A 102 35.02 30.10 16.07
C LEU A 102 36.44 30.21 15.50
N GLU A 103 36.59 30.22 14.17
CA GLU A 103 37.88 30.41 13.51
C GLU A 103 38.50 31.78 13.87
N ALA A 104 37.70 32.85 13.86
CA ALA A 104 38.16 34.18 14.25
C ALA A 104 38.60 34.23 15.72
N ALA A 105 37.83 33.63 16.63
CA ALA A 105 38.18 33.56 18.05
C ALA A 105 39.46 32.74 18.29
N GLN A 106 39.64 31.63 17.59
CA GLN A 106 40.86 30.82 17.69
C GLN A 106 42.10 31.57 17.20
N LYS A 107 42.01 32.34 16.12
CA LYS A 107 43.11 33.20 15.66
C LYS A 107 43.46 34.26 16.71
N ALA A 108 42.45 34.96 17.24
CA ALA A 108 42.65 35.99 18.25
C ALA A 108 43.27 35.47 19.56
N VAL A 109 43.06 34.19 19.90
CA VAL A 109 43.70 33.54 21.06
C VAL A 109 45.14 33.11 20.76
N LYS A 110 45.45 32.69 19.53
CA LYS A 110 46.81 32.29 19.13
C LYS A 110 47.77 33.46 18.95
N GLU A 111 47.25 34.65 18.69
CA GLU A 111 48.04 35.88 18.50
C GLU A 111 48.27 36.69 19.79
N LYS A 112 47.79 36.18 20.94
CA LYS A 112 48.05 36.73 22.29
C LYS A 112 49.07 35.89 23.05
#